data_AF-A0A420M4S8-F1
#
_entry.id   AF-A0A420M4S8-F1
#
_cell.length_a   1.000
_cell.length_b   1.000
_cell.length_c   1.000
_cell.angle_alpha   90.00
_cell.angle_beta   90.00
_cell.angle_gamma   90.00
#
_symmetry.space_group_name_H-M   'P 1'
#
loop_
_entity.id
_entity.type
_entity.pdbx_description
1 polymer ?
#
loop_
_entity_poly.entity_id
_entity_poly.type
_entity_poly.pdbx_seq_one_letter_code
_entity_poly.pdbx_strand_id
1 'polypeptide(L)'
;EEDRGKAQVGEVRQAIEEKVRAREGGQPNWRCAAVVKDVRNEDRIKVVCRDEAELQLVREAAERTMVKGVRVLRDQLYPVKVDGANRTAVLDSSGNILPGAAEALGKENVVTIAKMHWLSNKENGKMYGSMVIYVTKASDARRLLEERHFHLAGESASTNVFERRQGPAQCYNCWETGHKAFACSKTQRCGKCAGTGHRHRDCQAVEPKCVLCG
;
A
#
# COMPACT_ATOMS: atom_id res chain seq x y z
N GLU A 1 5.77 32.35 -14.16
CA GLU A 1 6.95 32.37 -13.28
C GLU A 1 6.62 31.55 -12.04
N GLU A 2 6.63 30.20 -12.11
CA GLU A 2 6.08 29.37 -11.00
C GLU A 2 6.63 27.93 -10.97
N ASP A 3 7.93 27.73 -11.24
CA ASP A 3 8.57 26.39 -11.18
C ASP A 3 9.82 26.34 -10.27
N ARG A 4 10.07 27.41 -9.50
CA ARG A 4 11.28 27.58 -8.66
C ARG A 4 11.27 26.80 -7.33
N GLY A 5 10.33 25.88 -7.12
CA GLY A 5 10.13 25.19 -5.83
C GLY A 5 10.08 23.67 -5.86
N LYS A 6 10.17 23.03 -7.04
CA LYS A 6 10.07 21.58 -7.17
C LYS A 6 11.47 20.96 -7.21
N ALA A 7 11.78 20.10 -6.25
CA ALA A 7 13.07 19.40 -6.20
C ALA A 7 13.31 18.64 -7.51
N GLN A 8 14.43 18.92 -8.17
CA GLN A 8 14.77 18.21 -9.41
C GLN A 8 15.34 16.82 -9.07
N VAL A 9 15.04 15.82 -9.91
CA VAL A 9 15.52 14.43 -9.71
C VAL A 9 17.04 14.38 -9.57
N GLY A 10 17.75 15.21 -10.33
CA GLY A 10 19.20 15.32 -10.28
C GLY A 10 19.71 15.84 -8.94
N GLU A 11 19.09 16.90 -8.40
CA GLU A 11 19.44 17.49 -7.10
C GLU A 11 19.25 16.48 -5.97
N VAL A 12 18.12 15.76 -5.96
CA VAL A 12 17.85 14.73 -4.95
C VAL A 12 18.85 13.59 -5.04
N ARG A 13 19.19 13.14 -6.25
CA ARG A 13 20.21 12.09 -6.44
C ARG A 13 21.57 12.54 -5.88
N GLN A 14 22.04 13.72 -6.30
CA GLN A 14 23.35 14.23 -5.92
C GLN A 14 23.44 14.40 -4.39
N ALA A 15 22.41 14.97 -3.79
CA ALA A 15 22.40 15.25 -2.36
C ALA A 15 22.33 13.96 -1.50
N ILE A 16 21.69 12.89 -1.98
CA ILE A 16 21.73 11.56 -1.33
C ILE A 16 23.12 10.93 -1.51
N GLU A 17 23.67 10.92 -2.73
CA GLU A 17 24.97 10.32 -3.02
C GLU A 17 26.12 10.98 -2.24
N GLU A 18 26.14 12.31 -2.15
CA GLU A 18 27.13 13.05 -1.36
C GLU A 18 27.05 12.68 0.13
N LYS A 19 25.84 12.55 0.70
CA LYS A 19 25.66 12.16 2.10
C LYS A 19 26.08 10.73 2.38
N VAL A 20 25.80 9.79 1.48
CA VAL A 20 26.21 8.39 1.64
C VAL A 20 27.74 8.27 1.52
N ARG A 21 28.36 8.98 0.57
CA ARG A 21 29.83 9.00 0.40
C ARG A 21 30.55 9.64 1.59
N ALA A 22 29.96 10.67 2.21
CA ALA A 22 30.53 11.37 3.35
C ALA A 22 30.36 10.63 4.70
N ARG A 23 29.65 9.50 4.74
CA ARG A 23 29.51 8.67 5.95
C ARG A 23 30.84 7.99 6.28
N GLU A 24 31.10 7.77 7.58
CA GLU A 24 32.21 6.91 8.02
C GLU A 24 32.08 5.51 7.39
N GLY A 25 33.12 5.07 6.66
CA GLY A 25 33.11 3.82 5.89
C GLY A 25 32.37 3.88 4.54
N GLY A 26 31.95 5.06 4.08
CA GLY A 26 31.30 5.26 2.79
C GLY A 26 32.22 4.93 1.61
N GLN A 27 31.70 4.23 0.59
CA GLN A 27 32.44 3.99 -0.64
C GLN A 27 32.47 5.26 -1.50
N PRO A 28 33.64 5.75 -1.94
CA PRO A 28 33.76 7.03 -2.67
C PRO A 28 33.04 7.01 -4.03
N ASN A 29 32.90 5.84 -4.64
CA ASN A 29 32.21 5.65 -5.92
C ASN A 29 30.76 5.15 -5.76
N TRP A 30 30.20 5.23 -4.54
CA TRP A 30 28.81 4.82 -4.33
C TRP A 30 27.86 5.71 -5.12
N ARG A 31 26.86 5.10 -5.76
CA ARG A 31 25.80 5.78 -6.51
C ARG A 31 24.47 5.10 -6.27
N CYS A 32 23.39 5.88 -6.27
CA CYS A 32 22.03 5.34 -6.14
C CYS A 32 21.78 4.34 -7.28
N ALA A 33 21.13 3.22 -7.01
CA ALA A 33 20.81 2.24 -8.05
C ALA A 33 19.85 2.82 -9.11
N ALA A 34 18.78 3.48 -8.69
CA ALA A 34 17.97 4.34 -9.57
C ALA A 34 17.24 5.43 -8.77
N VAL A 35 16.97 6.55 -9.43
CA VAL A 35 16.13 7.63 -8.90
C VAL A 35 15.13 8.02 -9.98
N VAL A 36 13.82 7.91 -9.70
CA VAL A 36 12.74 8.07 -10.68
C VAL A 36 11.63 8.98 -10.16
N LYS A 37 10.97 9.75 -11.03
CA LYS A 37 9.71 10.43 -10.70
C LYS A 37 8.56 9.42 -10.66
N ASP A 38 7.63 9.57 -9.72
CA ASP A 38 6.43 8.74 -9.65
C ASP A 38 5.46 9.14 -10.77
N VAL A 39 5.13 8.20 -11.65
CA VAL A 39 4.19 8.38 -12.77
C VAL A 39 2.80 8.83 -12.28
N ARG A 40 2.42 8.51 -11.04
CA ARG A 40 1.11 8.89 -10.47
C ARG A 40 1.11 10.23 -9.75
N ASN A 41 2.29 10.77 -9.45
CA ASN A 41 2.45 12.04 -8.74
C ASN A 41 3.83 12.61 -9.03
N GLU A 42 3.90 13.58 -9.94
CA GLU A 42 5.15 14.15 -10.44
C GLU A 42 5.99 14.86 -9.36
N ASP A 43 5.37 15.22 -8.23
CA ASP A 43 6.03 15.81 -7.07
C ASP A 43 6.71 14.76 -6.16
N ARG A 44 6.55 13.46 -6.46
CA ARG A 44 7.20 12.36 -5.70
C ARG A 44 8.38 11.79 -6.46
N ILE A 45 9.52 11.75 -5.79
CA ILE A 45 10.74 11.10 -6.26
C ILE A 45 10.92 9.78 -5.49
N LYS A 46 11.21 8.70 -6.20
CA LYS A 46 11.49 7.36 -5.65
C LYS A 46 12.95 7.02 -5.88
N VAL A 47 13.62 6.55 -4.83
CA VAL A 47 14.95 5.94 -4.92
C VAL A 47 14.78 4.43 -4.85
N VAL A 48 15.29 3.72 -5.85
CA VAL A 48 15.35 2.26 -5.88
C VAL A 48 16.68 1.84 -5.29
N CYS A 49 16.64 0.89 -4.36
CA CYS A 49 17.82 0.32 -3.69
C CYS A 49 17.97 -1.15 -4.11
N ARG A 50 19.21 -1.66 -4.11
CA ARG A 50 19.53 -3.05 -4.49
C ARG A 50 19.16 -4.03 -3.39
N ASP A 51 19.34 -3.63 -2.14
CA ASP A 51 19.09 -4.46 -0.96
C ASP A 51 18.61 -3.63 0.25
N GLU A 52 18.31 -4.33 1.35
CA GLU A 52 17.83 -3.71 2.59
C GLU A 52 18.89 -2.83 3.29
N ALA A 53 20.18 -3.17 3.15
CA ALA A 53 21.25 -2.38 3.74
C ALA A 53 21.40 -1.03 3.01
N GLU A 54 21.37 -1.05 1.67
CA GLU A 54 21.33 0.15 0.83
C GLU A 54 20.06 0.96 1.11
N LEU A 55 18.92 0.32 1.32
CA LEU A 55 17.67 1.01 1.67
C LEU A 55 17.80 1.78 2.99
N GLN A 56 18.39 1.17 4.02
CA GLN A 56 18.61 1.82 5.31
C GLN A 56 19.60 2.98 5.19
N LEU A 57 20.69 2.79 4.46
CA LEU A 57 21.68 3.82 4.13
C LEU A 57 21.04 5.03 3.44
N VAL A 58 20.25 4.78 2.39
CA VAL A 58 19.57 5.82 1.60
C VAL A 58 18.53 6.56 2.44
N ARG A 59 17.81 5.87 3.32
CA ARG A 59 16.86 6.50 4.25
C ARG A 59 17.56 7.45 5.20
N GLU A 60 18.60 6.99 5.89
CA GLU A 60 19.38 7.80 6.82
C GLU A 60 19.99 9.02 6.14
N ALA A 61 20.50 8.85 4.91
CA ALA A 61 20.99 9.95 4.10
C ALA A 61 19.86 10.93 3.77
N ALA A 62 18.74 10.45 3.22
CA ALA A 62 17.62 11.27 2.77
C ALA A 62 16.94 12.06 3.90
N GLU A 63 16.84 11.48 5.12
CA GLU A 63 16.35 12.20 6.31
C GLU A 63 17.24 13.40 6.66
N ARG A 64 18.56 13.24 6.50
CA ARG A 64 19.56 14.28 6.79
C ARG A 64 19.70 15.30 5.67
N THR A 65 19.23 15.01 4.46
CA THR A 65 19.44 15.90 3.31
C THR A 65 18.55 17.14 3.34
N MET A 66 17.46 17.18 4.13
CA MET A 66 16.56 18.34 4.32
C MET A 66 16.21 19.12 3.02
N VAL A 67 16.15 18.45 1.86
CA VAL A 67 15.77 19.11 0.60
C VAL A 67 14.27 19.34 0.61
N LYS A 68 13.85 20.59 0.39
CA LYS A 68 12.43 20.98 0.30
C LYS A 68 11.73 20.11 -0.76
N GLY A 69 10.74 19.31 -0.35
CA GLY A 69 10.01 18.40 -1.25
C GLY A 69 10.47 16.93 -1.21
N VAL A 70 11.62 16.61 -0.62
CA VAL A 70 12.01 15.21 -0.37
C VAL A 70 11.24 14.68 0.83
N ARG A 71 10.33 13.74 0.56
CA ARG A 71 9.67 12.94 1.59
C ARG A 71 10.25 11.54 1.54
N VAL A 72 10.94 11.13 2.60
CA VAL A 72 11.33 9.74 2.79
C VAL A 72 10.05 8.91 2.82
N LEU A 73 9.91 7.97 1.88
CA LEU A 73 8.79 7.05 1.88
C LEU A 73 8.78 6.31 3.23
N ARG A 74 7.60 6.24 3.87
CA ARG A 74 7.36 5.33 5.00
C ARG A 74 7.94 3.96 4.67
N ASP A 75 8.34 3.22 5.71
CA ASP A 75 8.90 1.87 5.59
C ASP A 75 8.36 1.14 4.36
N GLN A 76 9.25 0.73 3.46
CA GLN A 76 8.87 -0.12 2.34
C GLN A 76 8.22 -1.37 2.92
N LEU A 77 6.91 -1.47 2.74
CA LEU A 77 6.12 -2.57 3.24
C LEU A 77 5.93 -3.62 2.15
N TYR A 78 6.09 -4.88 2.53
CA TYR A 78 5.98 -6.01 1.63
C TYR A 78 4.64 -6.72 1.90
N PRO A 79 3.66 -6.60 0.99
CA PRO A 79 2.35 -7.17 1.20
C PRO A 79 2.34 -8.68 0.91
N VAL A 80 1.76 -9.45 1.82
CA VAL A 80 1.50 -10.89 1.66
C VAL A 80 0.01 -11.13 1.82
N LYS A 81 -0.60 -11.85 0.88
CA LYS A 81 -2.00 -12.26 0.97
C LYS A 81 -2.07 -13.52 1.83
N VAL A 82 -3.00 -13.56 2.76
CA VAL A 82 -3.28 -14.71 3.62
C VAL A 82 -4.70 -15.18 3.33
N ASP A 83 -4.84 -16.39 2.82
CA ASP A 83 -6.09 -17.03 2.40
C ASP A 83 -6.48 -18.14 3.38
N GLY A 84 -7.74 -18.16 3.80
CA GLY A 84 -8.23 -19.10 4.81
C GLY A 84 -7.99 -18.61 6.24
N ALA A 85 -7.89 -17.30 6.45
CA ALA A 85 -7.78 -16.72 7.78
C ALA A 85 -9.10 -16.88 8.56
N ASN A 86 -9.03 -17.41 9.78
CA ASN A 86 -10.18 -17.49 10.68
C ASN A 86 -10.59 -16.07 11.11
N ARG A 87 -11.86 -15.73 10.86
CA ARG A 87 -12.43 -14.41 11.14
C ARG A 87 -12.30 -14.03 12.61
N THR A 88 -12.60 -14.93 13.55
CA THR A 88 -12.67 -14.59 14.98
C THR A 88 -11.30 -14.29 15.59
N ALA A 89 -10.24 -14.80 14.98
CA ALA A 89 -8.86 -14.53 15.38
C ALA A 89 -8.32 -13.18 14.84
N VAL A 90 -9.01 -12.57 13.87
CA VAL A 90 -8.56 -11.32 13.21
C VAL A 90 -9.53 -10.17 13.44
N LEU A 91 -10.84 -10.43 13.49
CA LEU A 91 -11.90 -9.43 13.50
C LEU A 91 -12.76 -9.50 14.76
N ASP A 92 -13.19 -8.32 15.23
CA ASP A 92 -14.24 -8.19 16.24
C ASP A 92 -15.64 -8.42 15.66
N SER A 93 -16.67 -8.35 16.51
CA SER A 93 -18.08 -8.49 16.13
C SER A 93 -18.56 -7.40 15.15
N SER A 94 -17.93 -6.23 15.16
CA SER A 94 -18.19 -5.12 14.24
C SER A 94 -17.42 -5.26 12.91
N GLY A 95 -16.58 -6.28 12.78
CA GLY A 95 -15.73 -6.52 11.62
C GLY A 95 -14.50 -5.62 11.56
N ASN A 96 -14.09 -4.96 12.63
CA ASN A 96 -12.82 -4.25 12.71
C ASN A 96 -11.70 -5.22 13.09
N ILE A 97 -10.47 -4.90 12.71
CA ILE A 97 -9.30 -5.67 13.12
C ILE A 97 -9.16 -5.59 14.64
N LEU A 98 -8.98 -6.73 15.30
CA LEU A 98 -8.79 -6.80 16.75
C LEU A 98 -7.57 -5.98 17.18
N PRO A 99 -7.67 -5.17 18.25
CA PRO A 99 -6.51 -4.50 18.83
C PRO A 99 -5.43 -5.53 19.20
N GLY A 100 -4.17 -5.26 18.82
CA GLY A 100 -3.05 -6.17 19.08
C GLY A 100 -2.94 -7.39 18.15
N ALA A 101 -3.89 -7.62 17.22
CA ALA A 101 -3.82 -8.76 16.29
C ALA A 101 -2.54 -8.76 15.46
N ALA A 102 -2.09 -7.59 15.00
CA ALA A 102 -0.85 -7.48 14.23
C ALA A 102 0.39 -7.88 15.04
N GLU A 103 0.42 -7.57 16.33
CA GLU A 103 1.54 -7.92 17.22
C GLU A 103 1.50 -9.42 17.57
N ALA A 104 0.33 -9.95 17.94
CA ALA A 104 0.16 -11.35 18.29
C ALA A 104 0.51 -12.27 17.10
N LEU A 105 -0.07 -11.99 15.93
CA LEU A 105 0.19 -12.76 14.70
C LEU A 105 1.63 -12.55 14.20
N GLY A 106 2.19 -11.35 14.36
CA GLY A 106 3.58 -11.08 14.06
C GLY A 106 4.53 -11.93 14.91
N LYS A 107 4.26 -12.02 16.21
CA LYS A 107 5.03 -12.84 17.15
C LYS A 107 4.96 -14.34 16.81
N GLU A 108 3.76 -14.84 16.50
CA GLU A 108 3.53 -16.25 16.15
C GLU A 108 4.29 -16.66 14.87
N ASN A 109 4.41 -15.75 13.90
CA ASN A 109 5.08 -16.00 12.63
C ASN A 109 6.54 -15.52 12.58
N VAL A 110 7.06 -14.94 13.67
CA VAL A 110 8.40 -14.33 13.73
C VAL A 110 8.60 -13.27 12.64
N VAL A 111 7.62 -12.37 12.49
CA VAL A 111 7.64 -11.26 11.54
C VAL A 111 7.13 -9.97 12.19
N THR A 112 7.55 -8.82 11.68
CA THR A 112 6.98 -7.53 12.11
C THR A 112 5.90 -7.08 11.14
N ILE A 113 4.63 -7.08 11.57
CA ILE A 113 3.49 -6.63 10.77
C ILE A 113 3.21 -5.15 11.05
N ALA A 114 3.46 -4.29 10.06
CA ALA A 114 3.21 -2.85 10.17
C ALA A 114 1.72 -2.48 10.01
N LYS A 115 0.97 -3.25 9.20
CA LYS A 115 -0.47 -3.08 9.01
C LYS A 115 -1.10 -4.34 8.42
N MET A 116 -2.41 -4.48 8.59
CA MET A 116 -3.18 -5.56 8.00
C MET A 116 -4.58 -5.08 7.59
N HIS A 117 -5.16 -5.73 6.58
CA HIS A 117 -6.52 -5.46 6.11
C HIS A 117 -7.24 -6.75 5.75
N TRP A 118 -8.50 -6.86 6.16
CA TRP A 118 -9.40 -7.92 5.70
C TRP A 118 -9.90 -7.62 4.28
N LEU A 119 -9.88 -8.62 3.40
CA LEU A 119 -10.22 -8.49 1.98
C LEU A 119 -11.60 -9.07 1.64
N SER A 120 -11.99 -10.16 2.31
CA SER A 120 -13.27 -10.82 2.04
C SER A 120 -14.48 -9.99 2.49
N ASN A 121 -15.62 -10.18 1.84
CA ASN A 121 -16.87 -9.56 2.28
C ASN A 121 -17.17 -9.97 3.73
N LYS A 122 -17.39 -8.98 4.60
CA LYS A 122 -17.65 -9.19 6.03
C LYS A 122 -19.10 -9.58 6.33
N GLU A 123 -20.02 -9.37 5.41
CA GLU A 123 -21.47 -9.53 5.60
C GLU A 123 -21.98 -10.93 5.22
N ASN A 124 -21.17 -11.74 4.53
CA ASN A 124 -21.59 -13.07 4.05
C ASN A 124 -21.61 -14.17 5.12
N GLY A 125 -21.28 -13.84 6.38
CA GLY A 125 -21.27 -14.78 7.51
C GLY A 125 -20.21 -15.88 7.45
N LYS A 126 -19.31 -15.89 6.46
CA LYS A 126 -18.29 -16.94 6.35
C LYS A 126 -17.26 -16.81 7.48
N MET A 127 -16.97 -17.95 8.12
CA MET A 127 -15.96 -18.05 9.18
C MET A 127 -14.54 -17.83 8.66
N TYR A 128 -14.26 -18.18 7.40
CA TYR A 128 -12.96 -18.04 6.78
C TYR A 128 -12.97 -17.01 5.66
N GLY A 129 -11.88 -16.27 5.54
CA GLY A 129 -11.69 -15.29 4.48
C GLY A 129 -10.25 -15.01 4.15
N SER A 130 -10.04 -13.99 3.31
CA SER A 130 -8.73 -13.54 2.90
C SER A 130 -8.41 -12.22 3.58
N MET A 131 -7.16 -12.06 3.96
CA MET A 131 -6.59 -10.80 4.43
C MET A 131 -5.27 -10.50 3.72
N VAL A 132 -4.77 -9.30 3.89
CA VAL A 132 -3.42 -8.91 3.50
C VAL A 132 -2.70 -8.38 4.73
N ILE A 133 -1.48 -8.87 4.94
CA ILE A 133 -0.55 -8.34 5.94
C ILE A 133 0.58 -7.61 5.22
N TYR A 134 1.16 -6.64 5.89
CA TYR A 134 2.26 -5.85 5.38
C TYR A 134 3.42 -5.94 6.35
N VAL A 135 4.41 -6.74 5.98
CA VAL A 135 5.62 -6.92 6.78
C VAL A 135 6.67 -5.86 6.43
N THR A 136 7.55 -5.56 7.37
CA THR A 136 8.58 -4.52 7.21
C THR A 136 9.85 -5.01 6.51
N LYS A 137 10.10 -6.32 6.51
CA LYS A 137 11.28 -6.94 5.88
C LYS A 137 10.90 -7.74 4.63
N ALA A 138 11.72 -7.63 3.58
CA ALA A 138 11.57 -8.39 2.35
C ALA A 138 11.88 -9.87 2.58
N SER A 139 12.85 -10.17 3.45
CA SER A 139 13.21 -11.54 3.84
C SER A 139 12.00 -12.29 4.40
N ASP A 140 11.26 -11.63 5.29
CA ASP A 140 10.09 -12.20 5.96
C ASP A 140 8.98 -12.47 4.96
N ALA A 141 8.73 -11.53 4.04
CA ALA A 141 7.75 -11.72 2.97
C ALA A 141 8.12 -12.88 2.04
N ARG A 142 9.39 -12.99 1.63
CA ARG A 142 9.87 -14.10 0.80
C ARG A 142 9.69 -15.43 1.50
N ARG A 143 10.13 -15.54 2.75
CA ARG A 143 9.99 -16.76 3.56
C ARG A 143 8.53 -17.18 3.66
N LEU A 144 7.63 -16.26 4.02
CA LEU A 144 6.20 -16.54 4.09
C LEU A 144 5.63 -17.04 2.75
N LEU A 145 6.08 -16.48 1.62
CA LEU A 145 5.61 -16.88 0.29
C LEU A 145 6.18 -18.23 -0.19
N GLU A 146 7.39 -18.58 0.23
CA GLU A 146 8.04 -19.87 -0.05
C GLU A 146 7.43 -20.98 0.80
N GLU A 147 7.25 -20.73 2.10
CA GLU A 147 6.68 -21.67 3.08
C GLU A 147 5.20 -21.94 2.87
N ARG A 148 4.47 -21.03 2.19
CA ARG A 148 3.05 -21.17 1.81
C ARG A 148 2.06 -21.25 2.98
N HIS A 149 2.49 -21.01 4.21
CA HIS A 149 1.62 -21.01 5.38
C HIS A 149 1.85 -19.80 6.28
N PHE A 150 0.82 -19.48 7.09
CA PHE A 150 0.81 -18.40 8.07
C PHE A 150 0.05 -18.88 9.31
N HIS A 151 0.71 -18.88 10.46
CA HIS A 151 0.12 -19.27 11.72
C HIS A 151 -0.87 -18.22 12.21
N LEU A 152 -2.03 -18.68 12.68
CA LEU A 152 -3.15 -17.81 13.00
C LEU A 152 -3.92 -18.37 14.19
N ALA A 153 -3.50 -17.98 15.39
CA ALA A 153 -4.12 -18.37 16.66
C ALA A 153 -4.24 -19.90 16.82
N GLY A 154 -3.16 -20.64 16.50
CA GLY A 154 -3.12 -22.10 16.57
C GLY A 154 -3.66 -22.82 15.33
N GLU A 155 -4.30 -22.11 14.39
CA GLU A 155 -4.61 -22.62 13.05
C GLU A 155 -3.51 -22.20 12.04
N SER A 156 -3.61 -22.66 10.80
CA SER A 156 -2.74 -22.23 9.70
C SER A 156 -3.55 -21.81 8.49
N ALA A 157 -3.18 -20.68 7.91
CA ALA A 157 -3.73 -20.15 6.67
C ALA A 157 -2.69 -20.23 5.55
N SER A 158 -3.12 -20.18 4.29
CA SER A 158 -2.21 -20.24 3.14
C SER A 158 -1.74 -18.84 2.73
N THR A 159 -0.47 -18.71 2.34
CA THR A 159 0.09 -17.42 1.88
C THR A 159 0.22 -17.38 0.36
N ASN A 160 -0.05 -16.21 -0.21
CA ASN A 160 0.02 -15.93 -1.64
C ASN A 160 0.56 -14.53 -1.91
N VAL A 161 1.05 -14.31 -3.13
CA VAL A 161 1.46 -12.99 -3.58
C VAL A 161 0.25 -12.06 -3.55
N PHE A 162 0.40 -10.90 -2.89
CA PHE A 162 -0.64 -9.87 -2.94
C PHE A 162 -0.44 -8.99 -4.17
N GLU A 163 -1.15 -9.33 -5.23
CA GLU A 163 -1.22 -8.47 -6.41
C GLU A 163 -2.17 -7.31 -6.15
N ARG A 164 -1.62 -6.10 -6.07
CA ARG A 164 -2.45 -4.89 -6.11
C ARG A 164 -3.09 -4.82 -7.49
N ARG A 165 -4.37 -5.19 -7.57
CA ARG A 165 -5.18 -4.95 -8.77
C ARG A 165 -5.11 -3.46 -9.11
N GLN A 166 -4.34 -3.12 -10.13
CA GLN A 166 -4.36 -1.81 -10.74
C GLN A 166 -5.62 -1.75 -11.60
N GLY A 167 -6.77 -1.64 -10.94
CA GLY A 167 -8.01 -1.33 -11.64
C GLY A 167 -7.88 0.04 -12.32
N PRO A 168 -8.68 0.28 -13.38
CA PRO A 168 -8.75 1.61 -13.97
C PRO A 168 -9.00 2.65 -12.87
N ALA A 169 -8.50 3.87 -13.07
CA ALA A 169 -8.78 4.98 -12.17
C ALA A 169 -10.26 5.37 -12.29
N GLN A 170 -11.14 4.53 -11.76
CA GLN A 170 -12.57 4.73 -11.75
C GLN A 170 -12.92 5.70 -10.63
N CYS A 171 -13.74 6.67 -10.97
CA CYS A 171 -14.34 7.61 -10.05
C CYS A 171 -15.60 6.98 -9.46
N TYR A 172 -15.62 6.64 -8.17
CA TYR A 172 -16.83 6.10 -7.52
C TYR A 172 -17.96 7.13 -7.31
N ASN A 173 -17.75 8.38 -7.75
CA ASN A 173 -18.77 9.42 -7.73
C ASN A 173 -19.59 9.42 -9.03
N CYS A 174 -18.93 9.39 -10.20
CA CYS A 174 -19.59 9.44 -11.51
C CYS A 174 -19.43 8.16 -12.37
N TRP A 175 -18.66 7.18 -11.90
CA TRP A 175 -18.38 5.87 -12.52
C TRP A 175 -17.51 5.88 -13.78
N GLU A 176 -17.08 7.07 -14.24
CA GLU A 176 -16.12 7.23 -15.33
C GLU A 176 -14.68 6.92 -14.90
N THR A 177 -13.81 6.72 -15.89
CA THR A 177 -12.38 6.49 -15.67
C THR A 177 -11.56 7.76 -15.94
N GLY A 178 -10.31 7.78 -15.46
CA GLY A 178 -9.36 8.89 -15.69
C GLY A 178 -9.23 9.88 -14.53
N HIS A 179 -10.10 9.80 -13.51
CA HIS A 179 -10.00 10.63 -12.31
C HIS A 179 -10.54 9.89 -11.07
N LYS A 180 -10.26 10.43 -9.88
CA LYS A 180 -10.75 9.89 -8.60
C LYS A 180 -11.87 10.77 -8.05
N ALA A 181 -12.70 10.19 -7.18
CA ALA A 181 -13.86 10.87 -6.59
C ALA A 181 -13.52 12.22 -5.93
N PHE A 182 -12.35 12.33 -5.30
CA PHE A 182 -11.91 13.59 -4.66
C PHE A 182 -11.61 14.73 -5.64
N ALA A 183 -11.36 14.41 -6.92
CA ALA A 183 -11.11 15.37 -7.98
C ALA A 183 -12.31 15.46 -8.95
N CYS A 184 -13.46 14.89 -8.58
CA CYS A 184 -14.64 14.84 -9.43
C CYS A 184 -15.53 16.06 -9.19
N SER A 185 -15.85 16.79 -10.25
CA SER A 185 -16.81 17.91 -10.22
C SER A 185 -18.24 17.49 -10.61
N LYS A 186 -18.45 16.24 -11.02
CA LYS A 186 -19.76 15.73 -11.47
C LYS A 186 -20.67 15.37 -10.30
N THR A 187 -21.97 15.38 -10.54
CA THR A 187 -22.98 14.94 -9.56
C THR A 187 -22.82 13.46 -9.23
N GLN A 188 -23.00 13.10 -7.95
CA GLN A 188 -22.96 11.72 -7.49
C GLN A 188 -24.04 10.88 -8.18
N ARG A 189 -23.64 9.76 -8.78
CA ARG A 189 -24.53 8.75 -9.37
C ARG A 189 -24.43 7.43 -8.61
N CYS A 190 -25.57 6.78 -8.44
CA CYS A 190 -25.65 5.45 -7.86
C CYS A 190 -25.08 4.40 -8.82
N GLY A 191 -24.13 3.59 -8.35
CA GLY A 191 -23.53 2.52 -9.15
C GLY A 191 -24.45 1.33 -9.43
N LYS A 192 -25.63 1.28 -8.79
CA LYS A 192 -26.61 0.22 -9.03
C LYS A 192 -27.64 0.65 -10.08
N CYS A 193 -28.22 1.84 -9.96
CA CYS A 193 -29.36 2.25 -10.79
C CYS A 193 -29.12 3.47 -11.67
N ALA A 194 -27.90 4.02 -11.67
CA ALA A 194 -27.52 5.27 -12.34
C ALA A 194 -28.24 6.55 -11.88
N GLY A 195 -29.16 6.45 -10.91
CA GLY A 195 -29.89 7.58 -10.34
C GLY A 195 -29.03 8.50 -9.46
N THR A 196 -29.49 9.74 -9.28
CA THR A 196 -28.88 10.74 -8.39
C THR A 196 -29.58 10.77 -7.02
N GLY A 197 -28.97 11.43 -6.03
CA GLY A 197 -29.59 11.68 -4.72
C GLY A 197 -29.42 10.59 -3.66
N HIS A 198 -28.81 9.46 -4.00
CA HIS A 198 -28.52 8.38 -3.04
C HIS A 198 -27.20 7.66 -3.37
N ARG A 199 -26.62 6.95 -2.40
CA ARG A 199 -25.42 6.10 -2.59
C ARG A 199 -25.84 4.67 -2.92
N HIS A 200 -24.90 3.88 -3.45
CA HIS A 200 -25.12 2.47 -3.77
C HIS A 200 -25.66 1.65 -2.58
N ARG A 201 -25.20 1.95 -1.36
CA ARG A 201 -25.64 1.28 -0.12
C ARG A 201 -27.13 1.49 0.19
N ASP A 202 -27.67 2.63 -0.21
CA ASP A 202 -29.06 3.03 0.08
C ASP A 202 -29.99 2.75 -1.10
N CYS A 203 -29.49 2.09 -2.16
CA CYS A 203 -30.22 1.88 -3.39
C CYS A 203 -31.21 0.72 -3.30
N GLN A 204 -32.50 1.03 -3.37
CA GLN A 204 -33.60 0.07 -3.37
C GLN A 204 -33.95 -0.48 -4.77
N ALA A 205 -33.29 -0.01 -5.83
CA ALA A 205 -33.55 -0.52 -7.17
C ALA A 205 -33.25 -2.02 -7.27
N VAL A 206 -34.16 -2.78 -7.85
CA VAL A 206 -34.01 -4.23 -8.07
C VAL A 206 -33.18 -4.47 -9.32
N GLU A 207 -33.48 -3.76 -10.41
CA GLU A 207 -32.75 -3.89 -11.68
C GLU A 207 -31.52 -2.98 -11.71
N PRO A 208 -30.33 -3.54 -11.95
CA PRO A 208 -29.12 -2.74 -12.12
C PRO A 208 -29.10 -2.06 -13.50
N LYS A 209 -28.71 -0.79 -13.53
CA LYS A 209 -28.42 -0.02 -14.75
C LYS A 209 -26.96 0.38 -14.78
N CYS A 210 -26.32 0.21 -15.93
CA CYS A 210 -24.94 0.62 -16.10
C CYS A 210 -24.88 2.15 -16.26
N VAL A 211 -24.20 2.82 -15.34
CA VAL A 211 -24.05 4.29 -15.34
C VAL A 211 -23.41 4.83 -16.61
N LEU A 212 -22.57 4.03 -17.28
CA LEU A 212 -21.89 4.41 -18.52
C LEU A 212 -22.68 4.08 -19.79
N CYS A 213 -23.62 3.13 -19.73
CA CYS A 213 -24.39 2.71 -20.91
C CYS A 213 -25.73 3.45 -21.05
N GLY A 214 -26.29 3.96 -19.95
CA GLY A 214 -27.64 4.54 -19.91
C GLY A 214 -28.70 3.50 -19.58
#